data_AF-A0A3R8RQP5-F1
#
_entry.id   AF-A0A3R8RQP5-F1
#
_cell.length_a   1.000
_cell.length_b   1.000
_cell.length_c   1.000
_cell.angle_alpha   90.00
_cell.angle_beta   90.00
_cell.angle_gamma   90.00
#
_symmetry.space_group_name_H-M   'P 1'
#
loop_
_entity.id
_entity.type
_entity.pdbx_description
1 polymer ?
#
loop_
_entity_poly.entity_id
_entity_poly.type
_entity_poly.pdbx_seq_one_letter_code
_entity_poly.pdbx_strand_id
1 'polypeptide(L)'
;MDLRDLLSDPRPFALLRRRVPGRAEHPVEVLIGPVGSRDRLAELPDEGLALVPFRQIRERGFDVRDDGTPLLVLTPEESYEIPLDEALRRLPAHEVRVEGGGFDVGDEEYAGIVGRVLEEEIGGGEGANFVIRRTYEGEIPGFGRADALALFRRLLEGERGAYWTFVVHTGDRTLVGASPEVHVRMSGGTVVMNPISGTYRYPAEGPTPEHLLDFLADGKEIEELSMVVDEELKMMCTVGDMGGVVVGPRLKEMAHLAHTEYELRGKSSLDAREVLRETMFAATVTGSPVQNACRVIERHEVGGRGFYAGALALLGRDAGGTQTLDSPILIRTADIGADGRLRVPVGATLVRGSEPAGEVAETHAKAAGVLAALGVRAGRPRAERGLPRLADDPRVRAALDGRRSALAPFWLRMQQPAAEVSGHALVVDGEDTFTAMLAHLLRATGLAVTVRRYDEPGLRAGVLAHEGPVVLGPGPGDPSNLADPKMRFLRELARTVLREHRHGVLGVCLGHELLAAELGLEIVRKEVPYQGAQTEIELFGRPETVGFYNSFAARCDEEAARELAAHGIEVSRAANGEVHAVRGPGFAGVQFHPESVLTLDGVAIVGESMGRLRGASAV
;
A
#
# COMPACT_ATOMS: atom_id res chain seq x y z
N MET A 1 -4.95 22.94 30.84
CA MET A 1 -6.35 22.50 30.80
C MET A 1 -6.54 21.30 31.73
N ASP A 2 -7.67 21.20 32.45
CA ASP A 2 -8.04 19.97 33.14
C ASP A 2 -8.83 19.05 32.19
N LEU A 3 -8.36 17.82 31.95
CA LEU A 3 -9.04 16.88 31.04
C LEU A 3 -10.45 16.51 31.50
N ARG A 4 -10.77 16.72 32.79
CA ARG A 4 -12.11 16.50 33.33
C ARG A 4 -13.14 17.50 32.80
N ASP A 5 -12.71 18.66 32.34
CA ASP A 5 -13.60 19.68 31.77
C ASP A 5 -14.26 19.17 30.47
N LEU A 6 -13.58 18.26 29.74
CA LEU A 6 -14.13 17.62 28.55
C LEU A 6 -15.38 16.77 28.81
N LEU A 7 -15.64 16.39 30.06
CA LEU A 7 -16.83 15.62 30.43
C LEU A 7 -18.11 16.48 30.35
N SER A 8 -18.00 17.78 30.57
CA SER A 8 -19.12 18.73 30.57
C SER A 8 -19.10 19.72 29.40
N ASP A 9 -17.95 19.92 28.74
CA ASP A 9 -17.88 20.73 27.52
C ASP A 9 -18.68 20.03 26.40
N PRO A 10 -19.68 20.68 25.76
CA PRO A 10 -20.45 20.05 24.69
C PRO A 10 -19.70 20.00 23.35
N ARG A 11 -18.61 20.74 23.18
CA ARG A 11 -17.89 20.82 21.91
C ARG A 11 -17.23 19.48 21.56
N PRO A 12 -17.09 19.16 20.26
CA PRO A 12 -16.24 18.07 19.80
C PRO A 12 -14.79 18.24 20.25
N PHE A 13 -14.07 17.13 20.37
CA PHE A 13 -12.67 17.14 20.78
C PHE A 13 -11.89 15.97 20.18
N ALA A 14 -10.57 16.10 20.18
CA ALA A 14 -9.64 15.01 19.92
C ALA A 14 -8.50 15.01 20.95
N LEU A 15 -8.12 13.83 21.44
CA LEU A 15 -6.87 13.63 22.16
C LEU A 15 -5.96 12.75 21.31
N LEU A 16 -4.75 13.23 21.03
CA LEU A 16 -3.79 12.56 20.16
C LEU A 16 -2.48 12.36 20.92
N ARG A 17 -1.95 11.14 20.92
CA ARG A 17 -0.57 10.85 21.32
C ARG A 17 0.19 10.35 20.10
N ARG A 18 1.03 11.21 19.55
CA ARG A 18 1.74 10.97 18.29
C ARG A 18 3.21 10.67 18.52
N ARG A 19 3.71 9.58 17.91
CA ARG A 19 5.14 9.24 17.89
C ARG A 19 5.83 9.87 16.68
N VAL A 20 5.94 11.20 16.70
CA VAL A 20 6.65 11.95 15.66
C VAL A 20 8.16 11.88 15.91
N PRO A 21 8.99 11.55 14.91
CA PRO A 21 10.45 11.59 15.03
C PRO A 21 10.93 12.95 15.54
N GLY A 22 11.88 12.94 16.48
CA GLY A 22 12.47 14.15 17.06
C GLY A 22 11.74 14.75 18.26
N ARG A 23 10.59 14.20 18.69
CA ARG A 23 9.84 14.69 19.85
C ARG A 23 9.94 13.74 21.04
N ALA A 24 10.87 13.98 21.96
CA ALA A 24 11.24 13.01 23.01
C ALA A 24 10.12 12.67 24.02
N GLU A 25 9.28 13.64 24.41
CA GLU A 25 8.34 13.47 25.53
C GLU A 25 6.96 12.92 25.11
N HIS A 26 6.63 12.99 23.81
CA HIS A 26 5.36 12.54 23.23
C HIS A 26 4.12 12.84 24.10
N PRO A 27 3.80 14.13 24.35
CA PRO A 27 2.66 14.51 25.17
C PRO A 27 1.33 14.10 24.51
N VAL A 28 0.24 14.21 25.28
CA VAL A 28 -1.12 14.12 24.77
C VAL A 28 -1.52 15.52 24.29
N GLU A 29 -1.70 15.64 22.97
CA GLU A 29 -2.27 16.82 22.33
C GLU A 29 -3.80 16.79 22.48
N VAL A 30 -4.39 17.91 22.86
CA VAL A 30 -5.84 18.07 23.02
C VAL A 30 -6.30 19.14 22.05
N LEU A 31 -7.25 18.82 21.18
CA LEU A 31 -7.87 19.73 20.22
C LEU A 31 -9.35 19.85 20.56
N ILE A 32 -9.87 21.07 20.65
CA ILE A 32 -11.29 21.33 20.97
C ILE A 32 -11.81 22.35 19.98
N GLY A 33 -12.94 22.06 19.35
CA GLY A 33 -13.53 22.96 18.36
C GLY A 33 -14.65 22.30 17.56
N PRO A 34 -15.32 23.06 16.69
CA PRO A 34 -16.40 22.56 15.86
C PRO A 34 -15.92 21.50 14.87
N VAL A 35 -16.82 20.57 14.54
CA VAL A 35 -16.65 19.61 13.44
C VAL A 35 -17.58 19.99 12.31
N GLY A 36 -17.06 20.06 11.09
CA GLY A 36 -17.85 20.30 9.87
C GLY A 36 -17.56 19.25 8.81
N SER A 37 -18.55 18.99 7.94
CA SER A 37 -18.38 18.13 6.78
C SER A 37 -17.79 18.89 5.59
N ARG A 38 -17.06 18.18 4.74
CA ARG A 38 -16.58 18.63 3.43
C ARG A 38 -16.95 17.61 2.37
N ASP A 39 -17.06 18.04 1.12
CA ASP A 39 -17.35 17.12 0.02
C ASP A 39 -16.06 16.57 -0.59
N ARG A 40 -15.00 17.39 -0.59
CA ARG A 40 -13.71 17.11 -1.23
C ARG A 40 -12.53 17.41 -0.32
N LEU A 41 -11.42 16.68 -0.49
CA LEU A 41 -10.16 16.94 0.19
C LEU A 41 -9.58 18.33 -0.12
N ALA A 42 -9.85 18.87 -1.31
CA ALA A 42 -9.44 20.23 -1.68
C ALA A 42 -10.07 21.33 -0.81
N GLU A 43 -11.17 21.04 -0.10
CA GLU A 43 -11.89 21.99 0.77
C GLU A 43 -11.41 21.94 2.23
N LEU A 44 -10.43 21.07 2.54
CA LEU A 44 -9.85 20.98 3.87
C LEU A 44 -9.14 22.31 4.23
N PRO A 45 -9.25 22.78 5.48
CA PRO A 45 -8.53 23.97 5.93
C PRO A 45 -7.01 23.72 5.96
N ASP A 46 -6.22 24.80 6.06
CA ASP A 46 -4.76 24.68 6.21
C ASP A 46 -4.37 24.04 7.53
N GLU A 47 -5.20 24.21 8.56
CA GLU A 47 -4.99 23.68 9.89
C GLU A 47 -6.27 23.00 10.39
N GLY A 48 -6.14 21.78 10.87
CA GLY A 48 -7.27 21.00 11.39
C GLY A 48 -7.02 19.51 11.40
N LEU A 49 -7.93 18.75 12.01
CA LEU A 49 -7.90 17.30 12.03
C LEU A 49 -9.03 16.77 11.14
N ALA A 50 -8.69 16.27 9.97
CA ALA A 50 -9.63 15.62 9.07
C ALA A 50 -9.80 14.13 9.42
N LEU A 51 -11.03 13.65 9.35
CA LEU A 51 -11.40 12.23 9.40
C LEU A 51 -11.83 11.87 7.98
N VAL A 52 -10.97 11.16 7.26
CA VAL A 52 -11.16 10.80 5.85
C VAL A 52 -11.76 9.39 5.77
N PRO A 53 -13.02 9.24 5.34
CA PRO A 53 -13.64 7.92 5.20
C PRO A 53 -13.13 7.21 3.94
N PHE A 54 -13.24 5.88 3.92
CA PHE A 54 -12.80 5.06 2.79
C PHE A 54 -13.50 5.44 1.48
N ARG A 55 -14.79 5.81 1.53
CA ARG A 55 -15.55 6.26 0.35
C ARG A 55 -14.97 7.51 -0.33
N GLN A 56 -14.07 8.25 0.33
CA GLN A 56 -13.41 9.39 -0.29
C GLN A 56 -12.48 8.99 -1.45
N ILE A 57 -12.10 7.70 -1.54
CA ILE A 57 -11.36 7.14 -2.68
C ILE A 57 -12.04 7.42 -4.03
N ARG A 58 -13.35 7.69 -4.06
CA ARG A 58 -14.07 8.14 -5.26
C ARG A 58 -13.43 9.37 -5.92
N GLU A 59 -12.72 10.23 -5.17
CA GLU A 59 -11.99 11.36 -5.75
C GLU A 59 -10.82 10.94 -6.64
N ARG A 60 -10.33 9.71 -6.49
CA ARG A 60 -9.36 9.07 -7.39
C ARG A 60 -10.01 8.52 -8.67
N GLY A 61 -11.34 8.47 -8.74
CA GLY A 61 -12.09 7.82 -9.80
C GLY A 61 -12.17 6.29 -9.64
N PHE A 62 -11.89 5.76 -8.45
CA PHE A 62 -11.95 4.32 -8.18
C PHE A 62 -13.32 3.89 -7.66
N ASP A 63 -13.69 2.65 -7.93
CA ASP A 63 -14.93 2.03 -7.45
C ASP A 63 -14.97 2.03 -5.92
N VAL A 64 -16.13 2.31 -5.34
CA VAL A 64 -16.33 2.23 -3.89
C VAL A 64 -17.80 2.20 -3.53
N ARG A 65 -18.15 1.35 -2.57
CA ARG A 65 -19.49 1.34 -2.00
C ARG A 65 -19.70 2.58 -1.14
N ASP A 66 -20.49 3.51 -1.67
CA ASP A 66 -20.87 4.72 -0.95
C ASP A 66 -21.84 4.38 0.20
N ASP A 67 -21.33 4.39 1.43
CA ASP A 67 -22.12 4.21 2.67
C ASP A 67 -22.56 5.53 3.31
N GLY A 68 -22.35 6.67 2.63
CA GLY A 68 -22.71 7.99 3.11
C GLY A 68 -21.82 8.56 4.22
N THR A 69 -20.77 7.85 4.65
CA THR A 69 -19.88 8.35 5.72
C THR A 69 -19.23 9.68 5.30
N PRO A 70 -19.41 10.78 6.06
CA PRO A 70 -18.91 12.09 5.65
C PRO A 70 -17.40 12.23 5.84
N LEU A 71 -16.76 13.01 4.97
CA LEU A 71 -15.45 13.61 5.25
C LEU A 71 -15.67 14.71 6.29
N LEU A 72 -15.11 14.51 7.48
CA LEU A 72 -15.28 15.44 8.61
C LEU A 72 -13.97 16.16 8.91
N VAL A 73 -14.07 17.37 9.44
CA VAL A 73 -12.93 18.15 9.90
C VAL A 73 -13.23 18.79 11.23
N LEU A 74 -12.40 18.50 12.24
CA LEU A 74 -12.34 19.26 13.48
C LEU A 74 -11.41 20.46 13.26
N THR A 75 -11.94 21.68 13.43
CA THR A 75 -11.16 22.92 13.37
C THR A 75 -10.91 23.40 14.81
N PRO A 76 -9.70 23.24 15.36
CA PRO A 76 -9.44 23.56 16.76
C PRO A 76 -9.57 25.07 17.03
N GLU A 77 -10.38 25.42 18.01
CA GLU A 77 -10.41 26.76 18.62
C GLU A 77 -9.42 26.84 19.79
N GLU A 78 -9.23 25.71 20.47
CA GLU A 78 -8.30 25.54 21.58
C GLU A 78 -7.43 24.30 21.36
N SER A 79 -6.13 24.45 21.65
CA SER A 79 -5.13 23.38 21.55
C SER A 79 -4.24 23.37 22.79
N TYR A 80 -4.02 22.19 23.36
CA TYR A 80 -3.17 22.01 24.55
C TYR A 80 -2.23 20.82 24.39
N GLU A 81 -1.10 20.88 25.09
CA GLU A 81 -0.21 19.73 25.27
C GLU A 81 -0.15 19.36 26.75
N ILE A 82 -0.40 18.09 27.07
CA ILE A 82 -0.42 17.59 28.44
C ILE A 82 0.61 16.46 28.56
N PRO A 83 1.54 16.51 29.52
CA PRO A 83 2.45 15.41 29.80
C PRO A 83 1.68 14.10 30.02
N LEU A 84 2.22 12.99 29.51
CA LEU A 84 1.53 11.70 29.51
C LEU A 84 1.13 11.25 30.93
N ASP A 85 2.02 11.42 31.90
CA ASP A 85 1.77 11.01 33.29
C ASP A 85 0.66 11.85 33.93
N GLU A 86 0.57 13.13 33.58
CA GLU A 86 -0.51 14.03 34.00
C GLU A 86 -1.83 13.67 33.32
N ALA A 87 -1.83 13.39 32.02
CA ALA A 87 -3.00 12.92 31.30
C ALA A 87 -3.54 11.61 31.90
N LEU A 88 -2.66 10.64 32.14
CA LEU A 88 -3.00 9.37 32.79
C LEU A 88 -3.51 9.56 34.23
N ARG A 89 -3.15 10.61 34.95
CA ARG A 89 -3.74 10.85 36.28
C ARG A 89 -5.15 11.45 36.18
N ARG A 90 -5.44 12.21 35.14
CA ARG A 90 -6.71 12.96 34.99
C ARG A 90 -7.79 12.22 34.21
N LEU A 91 -7.41 11.32 33.31
CA LEU A 91 -8.36 10.56 32.50
C LEU A 91 -9.19 9.59 33.37
N PRO A 92 -10.51 9.44 33.10
CA PRO A 92 -11.36 8.46 33.77
C PRO A 92 -10.78 7.04 33.67
N ALA A 93 -10.97 6.24 34.71
CA ALA A 93 -10.43 4.88 34.82
C ALA A 93 -11.51 3.83 35.12
N HIS A 94 -12.80 4.20 35.02
CA HIS A 94 -13.90 3.27 35.25
C HIS A 94 -13.94 2.19 34.17
N GLU A 95 -14.71 1.13 34.45
CA GLU A 95 -14.84 0.04 33.51
C GLU A 95 -15.85 0.34 32.41
N VAL A 96 -15.41 0.23 31.15
CA VAL A 96 -16.30 0.25 29.98
C VAL A 96 -16.63 -1.19 29.63
N ARG A 97 -17.92 -1.53 29.63
CA ARG A 97 -18.42 -2.87 29.33
C ARG A 97 -18.99 -2.90 27.92
N VAL A 98 -18.55 -3.89 27.14
CA VAL A 98 -19.13 -4.22 25.84
C VAL A 98 -20.07 -5.41 25.99
N GLU A 99 -21.27 -5.30 25.43
CA GLU A 99 -22.29 -6.35 25.39
C GLU A 99 -22.51 -6.83 23.95
N GLY A 100 -23.04 -8.06 23.79
CA GLY A 100 -23.41 -8.60 22.47
C GLY A 100 -22.25 -8.79 21.48
N GLY A 101 -21.03 -8.97 21.99
CA GLY A 101 -19.81 -8.98 21.20
C GLY A 101 -19.64 -10.17 20.24
N GLY A 102 -19.31 -9.93 18.97
CA GLY A 102 -19.03 -10.99 17.99
C GLY A 102 -18.59 -10.46 16.63
N PHE A 103 -17.99 -11.31 15.80
CA PHE A 103 -17.70 -10.96 14.40
C PHE A 103 -18.95 -11.07 13.53
N ASP A 104 -19.17 -10.09 12.65
CA ASP A 104 -20.21 -10.09 11.61
C ASP A 104 -20.06 -11.27 10.64
N VAL A 105 -18.82 -11.58 10.27
CA VAL A 105 -18.42 -12.72 9.45
C VAL A 105 -17.66 -13.73 10.32
N GLY A 106 -18.28 -14.89 10.52
CA GLY A 106 -17.71 -15.98 11.31
C GLY A 106 -16.39 -16.52 10.74
N ASP A 107 -15.62 -17.23 11.55
CA ASP A 107 -14.29 -17.72 11.17
C ASP A 107 -14.31 -18.65 9.94
N GLU A 108 -15.28 -19.56 9.84
CA GLU A 108 -15.43 -20.47 8.68
C GLU A 108 -15.79 -19.71 7.40
N GLU A 109 -16.70 -18.74 7.49
CA GLU A 109 -17.12 -17.93 6.36
C GLU A 109 -15.97 -17.04 5.86
N TYR A 110 -15.23 -16.41 6.78
CA TYR A 110 -14.06 -15.61 6.43
C TYR A 110 -12.97 -16.46 5.78
N ALA A 111 -12.70 -17.68 6.28
CA ALA A 111 -11.79 -18.61 5.62
C ALA A 111 -12.24 -18.95 4.19
N GLY A 112 -13.55 -19.12 3.97
CA GLY A 112 -14.12 -19.30 2.63
C GLY A 112 -13.93 -18.10 1.71
N ILE A 113 -14.05 -16.88 2.23
CA ILE A 113 -13.74 -15.64 1.48
C ILE A 113 -12.26 -15.62 1.10
N VAL A 114 -11.36 -15.93 2.02
CA VAL A 114 -9.92 -16.00 1.74
C VAL A 114 -9.64 -16.98 0.59
N GLY A 115 -10.20 -18.20 0.64
CA GLY A 115 -10.03 -19.19 -0.42
C GLY A 115 -10.47 -18.68 -1.81
N ARG A 116 -11.63 -18.02 -1.89
CA ARG A 116 -12.11 -17.45 -3.16
C ARG A 116 -11.22 -16.33 -3.68
N VAL A 117 -10.76 -15.42 -2.82
CA VAL A 117 -9.84 -14.34 -3.25
C VAL A 117 -8.53 -14.91 -3.80
N LEU A 118 -8.00 -15.97 -3.20
CA LEU A 118 -6.78 -16.61 -3.69
C LEU A 118 -6.97 -17.25 -5.07
N GLU A 119 -8.07 -17.97 -5.27
CA GLU A 119 -8.34 -18.73 -6.49
C GLU A 119 -8.84 -17.85 -7.66
N GLU A 120 -9.84 -17.02 -7.37
CA GLU A 120 -10.59 -16.26 -8.37
C GLU A 120 -9.94 -14.92 -8.69
N GLU A 121 -9.37 -14.25 -7.69
CA GLU A 121 -8.82 -12.89 -7.86
C GLU A 121 -7.31 -12.97 -8.13
N ILE A 122 -6.51 -13.40 -7.15
CA ILE A 122 -5.05 -13.46 -7.31
C ILE A 122 -4.68 -14.47 -8.40
N GLY A 123 -5.24 -15.67 -8.33
CA GLY A 123 -5.05 -16.68 -9.37
C GLY A 123 -5.60 -16.27 -10.74
N GLY A 124 -6.60 -15.39 -10.78
CA GLY A 124 -7.21 -14.86 -12.00
C GLY A 124 -6.45 -13.69 -12.63
N GLY A 125 -5.34 -13.25 -12.02
CA GLY A 125 -4.55 -12.12 -12.51
C GLY A 125 -5.14 -10.75 -12.16
N GLU A 126 -6.10 -10.68 -11.24
CA GLU A 126 -6.70 -9.41 -10.80
C GLU A 126 -5.70 -8.58 -9.97
N GLY A 127 -4.68 -9.20 -9.39
CA GLY A 127 -3.68 -8.48 -8.61
C GLY A 127 -2.77 -9.40 -7.81
N ALA A 128 -1.87 -8.79 -7.04
CA ALA A 128 -0.87 -9.50 -6.25
C ALA A 128 -1.38 -9.84 -4.84
N ASN A 129 -2.10 -8.90 -4.23
CA ASN A 129 -2.60 -9.02 -2.86
C ASN A 129 -3.88 -8.19 -2.66
N PHE A 130 -4.72 -8.62 -1.71
CA PHE A 130 -5.96 -7.93 -1.34
C PHE A 130 -6.21 -7.97 0.16
N VAL A 131 -6.89 -6.97 0.69
CA VAL A 131 -7.29 -6.94 2.10
C VAL A 131 -8.81 -6.93 2.17
N ILE A 132 -9.38 -7.99 2.74
CA ILE A 132 -10.83 -8.08 2.95
C ILE A 132 -11.15 -7.88 4.43
N ARG A 133 -12.11 -7.00 4.71
CA ARG A 133 -12.55 -6.69 6.06
C ARG A 133 -13.57 -7.72 6.58
N ARG A 134 -13.48 -7.99 7.88
CA ARG A 134 -14.62 -8.32 8.74
C ARG A 134 -14.66 -7.40 9.96
N THR A 135 -15.77 -7.37 10.69
CA THR A 135 -16.00 -6.42 11.77
C THR A 135 -16.38 -7.13 13.05
N TYR A 136 -15.66 -6.85 14.13
CA TYR A 136 -16.16 -7.19 15.45
C TYR A 136 -17.18 -6.13 15.87
N GLU A 137 -18.40 -6.55 16.17
CA GLU A 137 -19.51 -5.70 16.59
C GLU A 137 -19.88 -5.92 18.05
N GLY A 138 -20.52 -4.93 18.65
CA GLY A 138 -21.07 -5.00 20.00
C GLY A 138 -21.78 -3.70 20.38
N GLU A 139 -22.12 -3.56 21.66
CA GLU A 139 -22.78 -2.37 22.20
C GLU A 139 -22.14 -1.93 23.51
N ILE A 140 -22.05 -0.63 23.73
CA ILE A 140 -21.65 -0.03 25.01
C ILE A 140 -22.88 0.73 25.55
N PRO A 141 -23.66 0.12 26.46
CA PRO A 141 -24.89 0.74 26.96
C PRO A 141 -24.61 2.07 27.66
N GLY A 142 -25.34 3.12 27.24
CA GLY A 142 -25.18 4.45 27.82
C GLY A 142 -23.83 5.11 27.51
N PHE A 143 -23.18 4.71 26.42
CA PHE A 143 -21.90 5.25 25.98
C PHE A 143 -21.89 6.78 25.99
N GLY A 144 -20.86 7.34 26.61
CA GLY A 144 -20.63 8.78 26.63
C GLY A 144 -19.16 9.16 26.59
N ARG A 145 -18.92 10.48 26.75
CA ARG A 145 -17.59 11.09 26.70
C ARG A 145 -16.64 10.51 27.75
N ALA A 146 -17.16 10.16 28.93
CA ALA A 146 -16.40 9.52 29.98
C ALA A 146 -15.83 8.16 29.53
N ASP A 147 -16.64 7.34 28.85
CA ASP A 147 -16.23 6.04 28.32
C ASP A 147 -15.19 6.18 27.23
N ALA A 148 -15.40 7.12 26.29
CA ALA A 148 -14.43 7.44 25.24
C ALA A 148 -13.03 7.77 25.81
N LEU A 149 -12.98 8.60 26.86
CA LEU A 149 -11.73 8.97 27.55
C LEU A 149 -11.14 7.82 28.37
N ALA A 150 -11.97 6.96 28.97
CA ALA A 150 -11.52 5.76 29.69
C ALA A 150 -10.90 4.72 28.73
N LEU A 151 -11.50 4.51 27.55
CA LEU A 151 -10.96 3.65 26.50
C LEU A 151 -9.62 4.18 25.98
N PHE A 152 -9.53 5.49 25.75
CA PHE A 152 -8.27 6.13 25.36
C PHE A 152 -7.17 5.93 26.40
N ARG A 153 -7.48 6.13 27.68
CA ARG A 153 -6.55 5.86 28.80
C ARG A 153 -6.02 4.44 28.76
N ARG A 154 -6.89 3.44 28.59
CA ARG A 154 -6.50 2.03 28.53
C ARG A 154 -5.57 1.74 27.38
N LEU A 155 -5.80 2.33 26.21
CA LEU A 155 -4.86 2.22 25.07
C LEU A 155 -3.50 2.84 25.40
N LEU A 156 -3.46 3.99 26.06
CA LEU A 156 -2.21 4.63 26.49
C LEU A 156 -1.39 3.77 27.46
N GLU A 157 -2.07 3.00 28.32
CA GLU A 157 -1.46 2.10 29.31
C GLU A 157 -1.06 0.75 28.71
N GLY A 158 -1.89 0.19 27.83
CA GLY A 158 -1.77 -1.17 27.31
C GLY A 158 -0.98 -1.31 26.01
N GLU A 159 -1.11 -0.36 25.08
CA GLU A 159 -0.53 -0.49 23.74
C GLU A 159 0.89 0.08 23.66
N ARG A 160 1.75 -0.57 22.86
CA ARG A 160 3.13 -0.16 22.62
C ARG A 160 3.41 -0.14 21.12
N GLY A 161 4.30 0.75 20.69
CA GLY A 161 4.71 0.80 19.28
C GLY A 161 3.70 1.47 18.33
N ALA A 162 2.48 1.79 18.79
CA ALA A 162 1.53 2.58 18.01
C ALA A 162 2.14 3.90 17.52
N TYR A 163 1.89 4.23 16.25
CA TYR A 163 2.25 5.51 15.67
C TYR A 163 1.42 6.62 16.29
N TRP A 164 0.09 6.46 16.28
CA TRP A 164 -0.85 7.31 16.97
C TRP A 164 -1.70 6.48 17.91
N THR A 165 -1.87 6.95 19.14
CA THR A 165 -2.99 6.57 20.00
C THR A 165 -3.93 7.77 20.07
N PHE A 166 -5.22 7.57 19.84
CA PHE A 166 -6.16 8.68 19.74
C PHE A 166 -7.56 8.36 20.25
N VAL A 167 -8.28 9.42 20.62
CA VAL A 167 -9.74 9.48 20.66
C VAL A 167 -10.18 10.73 19.94
N VAL A 168 -11.14 10.60 19.02
CA VAL A 168 -11.79 11.72 18.33
C VAL A 168 -13.29 11.59 18.54
N HIS A 169 -13.89 12.56 19.21
CA HIS A 169 -15.32 12.59 19.52
C HIS A 169 -15.96 13.76 18.77
N THR A 170 -16.77 13.46 17.76
CA THR A 170 -17.43 14.44 16.87
C THR A 170 -18.77 14.93 17.41
N GLY A 171 -19.27 14.31 18.47
CA GLY A 171 -20.60 14.52 19.06
C GLY A 171 -21.55 13.38 18.72
N ASP A 172 -21.67 13.03 17.44
CA ASP A 172 -22.48 11.92 16.94
C ASP A 172 -21.71 10.59 16.81
N ARG A 173 -20.38 10.67 16.80
CA ARG A 173 -19.50 9.53 16.58
C ARG A 173 -18.21 9.65 17.38
N THR A 174 -17.62 8.51 17.72
CA THR A 174 -16.33 8.45 18.41
C THR A 174 -15.43 7.43 17.77
N LEU A 175 -14.23 7.86 17.38
CA LEU A 175 -13.16 6.97 16.94
C LEU A 175 -12.12 6.86 18.05
N VAL A 176 -11.84 5.65 18.55
CA VAL A 176 -10.82 5.39 19.58
C VAL A 176 -9.89 4.30 19.09
N GLY A 177 -8.59 4.59 18.96
CA GLY A 177 -7.68 3.66 18.29
C GLY A 177 -6.21 3.83 18.65
N ALA A 178 -5.43 2.82 18.29
CA ALA A 178 -3.97 2.81 18.41
C ALA A 178 -3.37 2.26 17.11
N SER A 179 -3.29 3.13 16.09
CA SER A 179 -2.80 2.73 14.77
C SER A 179 -1.28 2.59 14.77
N PRO A 180 -0.71 1.47 14.28
CA PRO A 180 0.72 1.30 14.15
C PRO A 180 1.33 2.05 12.97
N GLU A 181 0.53 2.43 11.99
CA GLU A 181 0.99 2.69 10.63
C GLU A 181 0.73 4.13 10.20
N VAL A 182 1.76 4.72 9.58
CA VAL A 182 1.67 6.05 8.97
C VAL A 182 0.98 5.87 7.63
N HIS A 183 -0.11 6.60 7.39
CA HIS A 183 -0.67 6.72 6.06
C HIS A 183 0.27 7.56 5.18
N VAL A 184 0.49 8.82 5.60
CA VAL A 184 1.45 9.70 4.99
C VAL A 184 1.85 10.81 5.97
N ARG A 185 3.12 11.23 5.93
CA ARG A 185 3.59 12.43 6.62
C ARG A 185 4.27 13.37 5.63
N MET A 186 3.99 14.66 5.74
CA MET A 186 4.67 15.72 4.99
C MET A 186 5.28 16.75 5.95
N SER A 187 6.58 17.03 5.81
CA SER A 187 7.27 18.09 6.56
C SER A 187 8.48 18.60 5.78
N GLY A 188 8.63 19.91 5.65
CA GLY A 188 9.76 20.52 4.92
C GLY A 188 9.93 19.99 3.49
N GLY A 189 8.81 19.83 2.77
CA GLY A 189 8.76 19.26 1.42
C GLY A 189 9.16 17.78 1.32
N THR A 190 9.27 17.07 2.45
CA THR A 190 9.57 15.63 2.48
C THR A 190 8.30 14.86 2.80
N VAL A 191 7.94 13.93 1.92
CA VAL A 191 6.84 12.99 2.12
C VAL A 191 7.40 11.67 2.65
N VAL A 192 6.74 11.07 3.62
CA VAL A 192 7.13 9.80 4.24
C VAL A 192 5.94 8.86 4.33
N MET A 193 6.15 7.61 3.94
CA MET A 193 5.22 6.49 4.11
C MET A 193 5.94 5.34 4.80
N ASN A 194 5.18 4.43 5.41
CA ASN A 194 5.72 3.32 6.16
C ASN A 194 4.98 2.04 5.79
N PRO A 195 5.39 1.34 4.72
CA PRO A 195 4.80 0.04 4.40
C PRO A 195 5.16 -0.94 5.50
N ILE A 196 4.12 -1.49 6.14
CA ILE A 196 4.22 -2.49 7.20
C ILE A 196 3.52 -3.75 6.71
N SER A 197 4.26 -4.85 6.63
CA SER A 197 3.66 -6.18 6.43
C SER A 197 4.49 -7.27 7.08
N GLY A 198 3.87 -8.44 7.16
CA GLY A 198 4.33 -9.57 7.94
C GLY A 198 4.10 -9.41 9.44
N THR A 199 3.61 -10.47 10.07
CA THR A 199 3.15 -10.44 11.46
C THR A 199 3.76 -11.55 12.30
N TYR A 200 4.80 -11.22 13.08
CA TYR A 200 5.32 -12.12 14.10
C TYR A 200 4.41 -12.08 15.34
N ARG A 201 3.54 -13.08 15.47
CA ARG A 201 2.66 -13.25 16.63
C ARG A 201 3.46 -13.71 17.84
N TYR A 202 3.37 -12.98 18.94
CA TYR A 202 4.10 -13.37 20.15
C TYR A 202 3.49 -14.63 20.79
N PRO A 203 4.30 -15.67 21.05
CA PRO A 203 3.85 -16.83 21.82
C PRO A 203 3.34 -16.43 23.21
N ALA A 204 2.58 -17.33 23.86
CA ALA A 204 2.09 -17.12 25.22
C ALA A 204 3.25 -16.86 26.21
N GLU A 205 4.33 -17.63 26.07
CA GLU A 205 5.58 -17.56 26.85
C GLU A 205 6.34 -16.23 26.66
N GLY A 206 6.02 -15.48 25.59
CA GLY A 206 6.75 -14.28 25.16
C GLY A 206 7.57 -14.52 23.89
N PRO A 207 8.02 -13.43 23.23
CA PRO A 207 8.82 -13.55 22.02
C PRO A 207 10.30 -13.86 22.33
N THR A 208 10.94 -14.65 21.47
CA THR A 208 12.39 -14.93 21.50
C THR A 208 13.05 -14.53 20.17
N PRO A 209 14.36 -14.25 20.16
CA PRO A 209 15.10 -14.02 18.92
C PRO A 209 15.05 -15.22 17.95
N GLU A 210 15.06 -16.44 18.46
CA GLU A 210 15.05 -17.67 17.64
C GLU A 210 13.78 -17.77 16.79
N HIS A 211 12.60 -17.63 17.41
CA HIS A 211 11.34 -17.63 16.67
C HIS A 211 11.20 -16.43 15.73
N LEU A 212 11.79 -15.28 16.10
CA LEU A 212 11.81 -14.12 15.20
C LEU A 212 12.70 -14.38 13.98
N LEU A 213 13.84 -15.05 14.13
CA LEU A 213 14.70 -15.41 13.02
C LEU A 213 14.02 -16.40 12.06
N ASP A 214 13.26 -17.36 12.59
CA ASP A 214 12.43 -18.26 11.77
C ASP A 214 11.40 -17.47 10.96
N PHE A 215 10.70 -16.53 11.61
CA PHE A 215 9.78 -15.60 10.93
C PHE A 215 10.49 -14.74 9.87
N LEU A 216 11.70 -14.24 10.16
CA LEU A 216 12.47 -13.43 9.21
C LEU A 216 13.02 -14.23 8.03
N ALA A 217 13.10 -15.56 8.15
CA ALA A 217 13.52 -16.47 7.09
C ALA A 217 12.33 -17.03 6.28
N ASP A 218 11.09 -16.78 6.70
CA ASP A 218 9.89 -17.24 5.99
C ASP A 218 9.74 -16.53 4.64
N GLY A 219 9.68 -17.33 3.56
CA GLY A 219 9.55 -16.84 2.19
C GLY A 219 8.24 -16.06 1.97
N LYS A 220 7.13 -16.50 2.57
CA LYS A 220 5.84 -15.80 2.48
C LYS A 220 5.95 -14.40 3.06
N GLU A 221 6.56 -14.28 4.24
CA GLU A 221 6.70 -13.01 4.95
C GLU A 221 7.67 -12.05 4.24
N ILE A 222 8.70 -12.59 3.57
CA ILE A 222 9.61 -11.81 2.71
C ILE A 222 8.89 -11.28 1.47
N GLU A 223 8.14 -12.14 0.79
CA GLU A 223 7.35 -11.80 -0.41
C GLU A 223 6.28 -10.76 -0.06
N GLU A 224 5.53 -10.97 1.03
CA GLU A 224 4.49 -10.04 1.50
C GLU A 224 5.05 -8.64 1.76
N LEU A 225 6.18 -8.54 2.47
CA LEU A 225 6.80 -7.25 2.74
C LEU A 225 7.31 -6.57 1.47
N SER A 226 7.98 -7.29 0.58
CA SER A 226 8.50 -6.73 -0.67
C SER A 226 7.38 -6.23 -1.57
N MET A 227 6.26 -6.96 -1.64
CA MET A 227 5.08 -6.54 -2.39
C MET A 227 4.57 -5.19 -1.89
N VAL A 228 4.28 -5.04 -0.59
CA VAL A 228 3.75 -3.77 -0.07
C VAL A 228 4.74 -2.61 -0.22
N VAL A 229 6.05 -2.89 -0.23
CA VAL A 229 7.09 -1.88 -0.51
C VAL A 229 7.00 -1.38 -1.94
N ASP A 230 6.88 -2.26 -2.93
CA ASP A 230 6.65 -1.87 -4.31
C ASP A 230 5.37 -1.04 -4.42
N GLU A 231 4.29 -1.46 -3.78
CA GLU A 231 2.99 -0.78 -3.86
C GLU A 231 2.98 0.64 -3.30
N GLU A 232 3.54 0.82 -2.11
CA GLU A 232 3.68 2.17 -1.56
C GLU A 232 4.75 2.97 -2.28
N LEU A 233 5.73 2.33 -2.92
CA LEU A 233 6.70 3.01 -3.76
C LEU A 233 6.06 3.52 -5.06
N LYS A 234 5.05 2.85 -5.62
CA LYS A 234 4.22 3.40 -6.70
C LYS A 234 3.59 4.71 -6.27
N MET A 235 2.92 4.73 -5.11
CA MET A 235 2.30 5.94 -4.55
C MET A 235 3.34 7.04 -4.29
N MET A 236 4.48 6.69 -3.68
CA MET A 236 5.60 7.62 -3.44
C MET A 236 6.14 8.19 -4.75
N CYS A 237 6.20 7.40 -5.82
CA CYS A 237 6.65 7.87 -7.13
C CYS A 237 5.63 8.78 -7.83
N THR A 238 4.35 8.68 -7.47
CA THR A 238 3.30 9.59 -7.93
C THR A 238 3.37 10.95 -7.23
N VAL A 239 3.61 10.97 -5.91
CA VAL A 239 3.65 12.23 -5.13
C VAL A 239 5.06 12.83 -5.01
N GLY A 240 6.10 12.05 -5.24
CA GLY A 240 7.50 12.44 -5.13
C GLY A 240 8.07 12.91 -6.48
N ASP A 241 8.40 14.19 -6.58
CA ASP A 241 9.01 14.82 -7.77
C ASP A 241 10.25 14.07 -8.26
N MET A 242 11.00 13.50 -7.30
CA MET A 242 12.28 12.82 -7.49
C MET A 242 12.19 11.31 -7.20
N GLY A 243 10.97 10.76 -7.23
CA GLY A 243 10.69 9.40 -6.83
C GLY A 243 10.77 9.22 -5.32
N GLY A 244 11.09 8.00 -4.90
CA GLY A 244 11.24 7.63 -3.49
C GLY A 244 12.60 6.97 -3.20
N VAL A 245 13.02 7.05 -1.93
CA VAL A 245 14.08 6.22 -1.37
C VAL A 245 13.50 5.25 -0.35
N VAL A 246 13.90 3.99 -0.44
CA VAL A 246 13.57 2.91 0.49
C VAL A 246 14.62 2.85 1.59
N VAL A 247 14.18 2.98 2.84
CA VAL A 247 15.01 2.96 4.05
C VAL A 247 14.52 1.85 4.97
N GLY A 248 15.42 0.95 5.39
CA GLY A 248 15.07 -0.22 6.19
C GLY A 248 15.63 -1.51 5.60
N PRO A 249 15.09 -2.69 5.96
CA PRO A 249 13.92 -2.87 6.82
C PRO A 249 14.23 -2.63 8.30
N ARG A 250 13.18 -2.46 9.11
CA ARG A 250 13.25 -2.36 10.58
C ARG A 250 12.23 -3.29 11.22
N LEU A 251 12.45 -3.62 12.49
CA LEU A 251 11.48 -4.33 13.31
C LEU A 251 10.67 -3.34 14.14
N LYS A 252 9.35 -3.45 14.07
CA LYS A 252 8.40 -2.68 14.86
C LYS A 252 7.72 -3.55 15.91
N GLU A 253 8.26 -3.52 17.12
CA GLU A 253 7.76 -4.28 18.26
C GLU A 253 6.51 -3.60 18.88
N MET A 254 5.38 -4.30 18.89
CA MET A 254 4.12 -3.88 19.55
C MET A 254 3.87 -4.69 20.82
N ALA A 255 2.72 -4.48 21.48
CA ALA A 255 2.39 -5.20 22.72
C ALA A 255 2.10 -6.70 22.52
N HIS A 256 1.48 -7.07 21.39
CA HIS A 256 1.00 -8.43 21.14
C HIS A 256 1.72 -9.15 19.98
N LEU A 257 2.48 -8.41 19.18
CA LEU A 257 3.10 -8.87 17.94
C LEU A 257 4.24 -7.93 17.55
N ALA A 258 5.05 -8.32 16.57
CA ALA A 258 5.98 -7.43 15.88
C ALA A 258 5.73 -7.47 14.38
N HIS A 259 6.04 -6.37 13.71
CA HIS A 259 6.01 -6.26 12.26
C HIS A 259 7.38 -5.94 11.70
N THR A 260 7.60 -6.30 10.43
CA THR A 260 8.68 -5.71 9.63
C THR A 260 8.17 -4.51 8.86
N GLU A 261 8.97 -3.46 8.78
CA GLU A 261 8.59 -2.23 8.10
C GLU A 261 9.74 -1.67 7.27
N TYR A 262 9.41 -1.00 6.17
CA TYR A 262 10.29 -0.05 5.54
C TYR A 262 9.78 1.37 5.76
N GLU A 263 10.61 2.34 5.42
CA GLU A 263 10.25 3.74 5.35
C GLU A 263 10.57 4.23 3.95
N LEU A 264 9.56 4.78 3.29
CA LEU A 264 9.72 5.43 1.99
C LEU A 264 9.82 6.92 2.20
N ARG A 265 10.77 7.57 1.55
CA ARG A 265 10.90 9.04 1.60
C ARG A 265 10.97 9.62 0.20
N GLY A 266 10.21 10.66 -0.05
CA GLY A 266 10.24 11.42 -1.31
C GLY A 266 10.30 12.92 -1.05
N LYS A 267 10.67 13.68 -2.09
CA LYS A 267 10.52 15.13 -2.09
C LYS A 267 9.30 15.48 -2.92
N SER A 268 8.44 16.35 -2.40
CA SER A 268 7.21 16.75 -3.08
C SER A 268 7.02 18.25 -3.02
N SER A 269 6.55 18.78 -4.15
CA SER A 269 6.11 20.17 -4.32
C SER A 269 4.59 20.32 -4.25
N LEU A 270 3.85 19.22 -4.09
CA LEU A 270 2.38 19.20 -4.04
C LEU A 270 1.82 19.82 -2.74
N ASP A 271 0.58 20.29 -2.81
CA ASP A 271 -0.17 20.67 -1.61
C ASP A 271 -0.44 19.43 -0.74
N ALA A 272 -0.45 19.58 0.58
CA ALA A 272 -0.73 18.49 1.51
C ALA A 272 -2.04 17.74 1.21
N ARG A 273 -3.06 18.42 0.67
CA ARG A 273 -4.35 17.84 0.28
C ARG A 273 -4.24 17.00 -0.98
N GLU A 274 -3.38 17.40 -1.92
CA GLU A 274 -3.08 16.63 -3.13
C GLU A 274 -2.27 15.38 -2.77
N VAL A 275 -1.26 15.51 -1.89
CA VAL A 275 -0.54 14.36 -1.34
C VAL A 275 -1.55 13.40 -0.70
N LEU A 276 -2.40 13.87 0.22
CA LEU A 276 -3.41 13.04 0.87
C LEU A 276 -4.35 12.37 -0.14
N ARG A 277 -4.77 13.08 -1.20
CA ARG A 277 -5.66 12.55 -2.23
C ARG A 277 -4.99 11.44 -3.05
N GLU A 278 -3.76 11.66 -3.50
CA GLU A 278 -3.02 10.73 -4.35
C GLU A 278 -2.60 9.46 -3.60
N THR A 279 -2.48 9.53 -2.28
CA THR A 279 -2.10 8.39 -1.43
C THR A 279 -3.28 7.57 -0.93
N MET A 280 -4.53 7.98 -1.19
CA MET A 280 -5.71 7.18 -0.81
C MET A 280 -5.75 5.84 -1.55
N PHE A 281 -5.93 4.71 -0.88
CA PHE A 281 -5.43 4.45 0.48
C PHE A 281 -4.33 3.40 0.42
N ALA A 282 -3.58 3.26 1.50
CA ALA A 282 -2.41 2.41 1.56
C ALA A 282 -2.72 0.96 1.12
N ALA A 283 -1.82 0.38 0.33
CA ALA A 283 -1.99 -0.97 -0.20
C ALA A 283 -2.08 -2.04 0.91
N THR A 284 -1.49 -1.77 2.09
CA THR A 284 -1.54 -2.60 3.31
C THR A 284 -2.94 -2.77 3.89
N VAL A 285 -3.91 -1.95 3.46
CA VAL A 285 -5.32 -2.03 3.89
C VAL A 285 -6.31 -2.11 2.74
N THR A 286 -5.85 -2.11 1.49
CA THR A 286 -6.67 -2.29 0.29
C THR A 286 -6.26 -3.52 -0.51
N GLY A 287 -5.01 -3.58 -0.95
CA GLY A 287 -4.50 -4.48 -1.98
C GLY A 287 -3.85 -3.75 -3.16
N SER A 288 -3.42 -4.53 -4.15
CA SER A 288 -2.75 -4.06 -5.37
C SER A 288 -3.17 -4.83 -6.63
N PRO A 289 -3.31 -4.14 -7.78
CA PRO A 289 -3.23 -2.67 -7.94
C PRO A 289 -4.40 -1.97 -7.24
N VAL A 290 -4.18 -0.81 -6.62
CA VAL A 290 -5.16 -0.18 -5.69
C VAL A 290 -6.54 0.03 -6.33
N GLN A 291 -6.59 0.49 -7.59
CA GLN A 291 -7.85 0.67 -8.31
C GLN A 291 -8.59 -0.67 -8.44
N ASN A 292 -7.90 -1.75 -8.82
CA ASN A 292 -8.54 -3.04 -8.96
C ASN A 292 -8.89 -3.67 -7.60
N ALA A 293 -8.06 -3.47 -6.59
CA ALA A 293 -8.34 -3.89 -5.22
C ALA A 293 -9.65 -3.29 -4.70
N CYS A 294 -9.98 -2.06 -5.10
CA CYS A 294 -11.27 -1.47 -4.77
C CYS A 294 -12.44 -2.26 -5.41
N ARG A 295 -12.32 -2.70 -6.67
CA ARG A 295 -13.32 -3.58 -7.32
C ARG A 295 -13.44 -4.94 -6.63
N VAL A 296 -12.32 -5.53 -6.20
CA VAL A 296 -12.30 -6.79 -5.45
C VAL A 296 -12.99 -6.63 -4.09
N ILE A 297 -12.71 -5.54 -3.37
CA ILE A 297 -13.38 -5.21 -2.10
C ILE A 297 -14.90 -5.13 -2.29
N GLU A 298 -15.37 -4.50 -3.37
CA GLU A 298 -16.80 -4.45 -3.69
C GLU A 298 -17.42 -5.82 -4.03
N ARG A 299 -16.63 -6.79 -4.52
CA ARG A 299 -17.14 -8.14 -4.77
C ARG A 299 -17.29 -8.97 -3.50
N HIS A 300 -16.36 -8.82 -2.56
CA HIS A 300 -16.21 -9.74 -1.42
C HIS A 300 -16.70 -9.20 -0.08
N GLU A 301 -16.79 -7.88 0.11
CA GLU A 301 -17.33 -7.33 1.37
C GLU A 301 -18.85 -7.16 1.30
N VAL A 302 -19.49 -6.88 2.44
CA VAL A 302 -20.88 -6.38 2.52
C VAL A 302 -20.87 -4.99 3.15
N GLY A 303 -21.64 -4.06 2.57
CA GLY A 303 -21.69 -2.65 2.99
C GLY A 303 -20.39 -1.88 2.69
N GLY A 304 -20.34 -0.61 3.10
CA GLY A 304 -19.15 0.23 3.00
C GLY A 304 -18.25 0.15 4.24
N ARG A 305 -17.01 0.63 4.10
CA ARG A 305 -15.95 0.56 5.11
C ARG A 305 -16.02 1.64 6.20
N GLY A 306 -16.88 2.65 6.04
CA GLY A 306 -16.89 3.81 6.91
C GLY A 306 -15.50 4.44 6.98
N PHE A 307 -14.96 4.54 8.20
CA PHE A 307 -13.61 5.04 8.43
C PHE A 307 -12.51 3.97 8.38
N TYR A 308 -12.83 2.67 8.35
CA TYR A 308 -11.81 1.63 8.24
C TYR A 308 -11.02 1.76 6.94
N ALA A 309 -9.69 1.59 7.03
CA ALA A 309 -8.75 1.80 5.94
C ALA A 309 -8.70 3.25 5.41
N GLY A 310 -9.49 4.17 5.97
CA GLY A 310 -9.37 5.60 5.76
C GLY A 310 -8.20 6.19 6.56
N ALA A 311 -8.27 7.49 6.86
CA ALA A 311 -7.19 8.18 7.55
C ALA A 311 -7.69 9.24 8.53
N LEU A 312 -6.95 9.46 9.61
CA LEU A 312 -6.95 10.77 10.27
C LEU A 312 -5.86 11.59 9.60
N ALA A 313 -6.07 12.88 9.39
CA ALA A 313 -5.06 13.77 8.82
C ALA A 313 -5.00 15.07 9.62
N LEU A 314 -3.92 15.25 10.38
CA LEU A 314 -3.62 16.52 11.03
C LEU A 314 -2.87 17.41 10.03
N LEU A 315 -3.58 18.41 9.50
CA LEU A 315 -3.02 19.46 8.68
C LEU A 315 -2.56 20.60 9.60
N GLY A 316 -1.43 21.20 9.26
CA GLY A 316 -0.87 22.31 10.02
C GLY A 316 0.18 23.07 9.22
N ARG A 317 0.83 24.03 9.87
CA ARG A 317 2.02 24.70 9.35
C ARG A 317 3.18 24.61 10.33
N ASP A 318 4.40 24.49 9.81
CA ASP A 318 5.60 24.63 10.63
C ASP A 318 5.89 26.10 10.97
N ALA A 319 6.94 26.34 11.78
CA ALA A 319 7.33 27.70 12.17
C ALA A 319 7.72 28.61 10.99
N GLY A 320 8.08 28.03 9.84
CA GLY A 320 8.36 28.75 8.60
C GLY A 320 7.12 29.00 7.74
N GLY A 321 5.94 28.55 8.18
CA GLY A 321 4.69 28.64 7.42
C GLY A 321 4.52 27.55 6.37
N THR A 322 5.43 26.58 6.27
CA THR A 322 5.33 25.47 5.32
C THR A 322 4.24 24.51 5.78
N GLN A 323 3.44 23.99 4.87
CA GLN A 323 2.42 23.00 5.19
C GLN A 323 3.03 21.73 5.80
N THR A 324 2.31 21.16 6.75
CA THR A 324 2.62 19.87 7.36
C THR A 324 1.39 18.97 7.32
N LEU A 325 1.65 17.68 7.17
CA LEU A 325 0.63 16.64 7.23
C LEU A 325 1.16 15.53 8.12
N ASP A 326 0.37 15.11 9.09
CA ASP A 326 0.62 13.91 9.85
C ASP A 326 -0.65 13.06 9.89
N SER A 327 -0.58 11.88 9.27
CA SER A 327 -1.75 11.05 9.04
C SER A 327 -1.47 9.58 9.39
N PRO A 328 -2.16 8.97 10.37
CA PRO A 328 -2.21 7.52 10.54
C PRO A 328 -3.31 6.89 9.67
N ILE A 329 -3.13 5.62 9.33
CA ILE A 329 -4.19 4.79 8.75
C ILE A 329 -5.21 4.45 9.86
N LEU A 330 -6.50 4.49 9.55
CA LEU A 330 -7.58 4.09 10.47
C LEU A 330 -7.78 2.57 10.50
N ILE A 331 -6.83 1.90 11.15
CA ILE A 331 -6.88 0.51 11.57
C ILE A 331 -6.68 0.43 13.09
N ARG A 332 -6.96 -0.74 13.69
CA ARG A 332 -6.87 -0.90 15.17
C ARG A 332 -7.66 0.21 15.89
N THR A 333 -8.87 0.45 15.38
CA THR A 333 -9.72 1.57 15.77
C THR A 333 -11.14 1.07 15.99
N ALA A 334 -11.71 1.44 17.13
CA ALA A 334 -13.13 1.30 17.44
C ALA A 334 -13.88 2.52 16.90
N ASP A 335 -14.93 2.27 16.13
CA ASP A 335 -15.90 3.24 15.64
C ASP A 335 -17.21 3.05 16.42
N ILE A 336 -17.57 4.06 17.22
CA ILE A 336 -18.66 4.00 18.19
C ILE A 336 -19.68 5.09 17.86
N GLY A 337 -20.93 4.70 17.62
CA GLY A 337 -22.05 5.61 17.42
C GLY A 337 -22.51 6.26 18.73
N ALA A 338 -23.24 7.38 18.63
CA ALA A 338 -23.86 8.02 19.80
C ALA A 338 -24.87 7.14 20.54
N ASP A 339 -25.39 6.10 19.89
CA ASP A 339 -26.25 5.07 20.48
C ASP A 339 -25.47 3.97 21.21
N GLY A 340 -24.14 4.03 21.21
CA GLY A 340 -23.26 3.04 21.83
C GLY A 340 -22.94 1.83 20.95
N ARG A 341 -23.43 1.75 19.70
CA ARG A 341 -23.06 0.68 18.78
C ARG A 341 -21.58 0.76 18.46
N LEU A 342 -20.86 -0.33 18.73
CA LEU A 342 -19.43 -0.47 18.56
C LEU A 342 -19.12 -1.31 17.32
N ARG A 343 -18.16 -0.84 16.51
CA ARG A 343 -17.59 -1.58 15.39
C ARG A 343 -16.06 -1.53 15.47
N VAL A 344 -15.40 -2.68 15.36
CA VAL A 344 -13.93 -2.79 15.25
C VAL A 344 -13.60 -3.57 13.98
N PRO A 345 -13.52 -2.89 12.83
CA PRO A 345 -13.12 -3.49 11.57
C PRO A 345 -11.67 -3.99 11.58
N VAL A 346 -11.43 -5.14 10.95
CA VAL A 346 -10.12 -5.76 10.83
C VAL A 346 -10.03 -6.58 9.54
N GLY A 347 -8.84 -6.68 8.98
CA GLY A 347 -8.54 -7.51 7.81
C GLY A 347 -7.12 -8.07 7.90
N ALA A 348 -6.79 -8.94 6.96
CA ALA A 348 -5.46 -9.48 6.76
C ALA A 348 -5.06 -9.33 5.30
N THR A 349 -3.76 -9.22 5.04
CA THR A 349 -3.22 -9.10 3.68
C THR A 349 -3.21 -10.50 3.07
N LEU A 350 -4.11 -10.72 2.10
CA LEU A 350 -4.21 -11.99 1.41
C LEU A 350 -3.20 -11.97 0.27
N VAL A 351 -2.22 -12.85 0.36
CA VAL A 351 -1.22 -13.11 -0.69
C VAL A 351 -1.37 -14.53 -1.16
N ARG A 352 -0.80 -14.87 -2.31
CA ARG A 352 -0.91 -16.22 -2.88
C ARG A 352 -0.57 -17.36 -1.89
N GLY A 353 0.44 -17.15 -1.04
CA GLY A 353 0.86 -18.12 -0.02
C GLY A 353 0.04 -18.12 1.27
N SER A 354 -1.06 -17.36 1.33
CA SER A 354 -1.94 -17.29 2.51
C SER A 354 -2.67 -18.61 2.76
N GLU A 355 -2.69 -19.04 4.02
CA GLU A 355 -3.53 -20.14 4.47
C GLU A 355 -4.80 -19.59 5.13
N PRO A 356 -6.02 -19.97 4.69
CA PRO A 356 -7.27 -19.40 5.21
C PRO A 356 -7.38 -19.39 6.74
N ALA A 357 -7.00 -20.48 7.41
CA ALA A 357 -7.01 -20.57 8.86
C ALA A 357 -5.98 -19.65 9.53
N GLY A 358 -4.83 -19.45 8.89
CA GLY A 358 -3.80 -18.51 9.32
C GLY A 358 -4.31 -17.06 9.28
N GLU A 359 -4.98 -16.68 8.20
CA GLU A 359 -5.51 -15.33 8.02
C GLU A 359 -6.67 -15.02 8.98
N VAL A 360 -7.53 -16.01 9.27
CA VAL A 360 -8.52 -15.91 10.36
C VAL A 360 -7.82 -15.61 11.69
N ALA A 361 -6.80 -16.40 12.04
CA ALA A 361 -6.07 -16.21 13.29
C ALA A 361 -5.34 -14.86 13.35
N GLU A 362 -4.87 -14.35 12.21
CA GLU A 362 -4.26 -13.04 12.11
C GLU A 362 -5.26 -11.91 12.40
N THR A 363 -6.48 -11.95 11.85
CA THR A 363 -7.49 -10.92 12.17
C THR A 363 -7.82 -10.88 13.67
N HIS A 364 -7.89 -12.04 14.34
CA HIS A 364 -8.06 -12.11 15.80
C HIS A 364 -6.88 -11.48 16.56
N ALA A 365 -5.65 -11.72 16.09
CA ALA A 365 -4.44 -11.16 16.69
C ALA A 365 -4.36 -9.63 16.49
N LYS A 366 -4.68 -9.16 15.28
CA LYS A 366 -4.73 -7.74 14.93
C LYS A 366 -5.80 -7.00 15.74
N ALA A 367 -6.96 -7.59 15.98
CA ALA A 367 -8.01 -6.98 16.81
C ALA A 367 -7.72 -7.03 18.33
N ALA A 368 -6.83 -7.93 18.79
CA ALA A 368 -6.66 -8.24 20.21
C ALA A 368 -6.33 -7.02 21.09
N GLY A 369 -5.43 -6.12 20.65
CA GLY A 369 -5.03 -4.95 21.44
C GLY A 369 -6.19 -3.99 21.71
N VAL A 370 -7.00 -3.70 20.68
CA VAL A 370 -8.18 -2.83 20.79
C VAL A 370 -9.26 -3.50 21.62
N LEU A 371 -9.53 -4.79 21.38
CA LEU A 371 -10.52 -5.55 22.14
C LEU A 371 -10.13 -5.68 23.63
N ALA A 372 -8.84 -5.75 23.93
CA ALA A 372 -8.35 -5.71 25.31
C ALA A 372 -8.60 -4.35 25.97
N ALA A 373 -8.36 -3.25 25.25
CA ALA A 373 -8.68 -1.91 25.75
C ALA A 373 -10.21 -1.69 25.95
N LEU A 374 -11.03 -2.33 25.12
CA LEU A 374 -12.48 -2.35 25.24
C LEU A 374 -12.98 -3.25 26.40
N GLY A 375 -12.11 -3.98 27.09
CA GLY A 375 -12.52 -4.90 28.17
C GLY A 375 -13.18 -6.20 27.68
N VAL A 376 -13.20 -6.43 26.35
CA VAL A 376 -13.76 -7.65 25.73
C VAL A 376 -12.85 -8.86 25.96
N ARG A 377 -11.53 -8.62 25.97
CA ARG A 377 -10.51 -9.66 26.18
C ARG A 377 -9.65 -9.28 27.37
N ALA A 378 -9.16 -10.29 28.10
CA ALA A 378 -8.17 -10.05 29.14
C ALA A 378 -6.91 -9.42 28.51
N GLY A 379 -6.45 -8.30 29.10
CA GLY A 379 -5.18 -7.70 28.71
C GLY A 379 -4.00 -8.65 29.03
N ARG A 380 -2.93 -8.57 28.23
CA ARG A 380 -1.71 -9.31 28.54
C ARG A 380 -1.08 -8.73 29.82
N PRO A 381 -0.62 -9.56 30.77
CA PRO A 381 0.11 -9.06 31.94
C PRO A 381 1.27 -8.18 31.50
N ARG A 382 1.47 -7.06 32.20
CA ARG A 382 2.55 -6.12 31.90
C ARG A 382 3.88 -6.86 32.05
N ALA A 383 4.52 -7.22 30.94
CA ALA A 383 5.89 -7.71 30.96
C ALA A 383 6.77 -6.63 31.60
N GLU A 384 7.58 -7.06 32.57
CA GLU A 384 8.48 -6.18 33.33
C GLU A 384 9.39 -5.39 32.38
N ARG A 385 9.66 -4.13 32.74
CA ARG A 385 10.70 -3.33 32.08
C ARG A 385 12.03 -4.05 32.30
N GLY A 386 12.63 -4.62 31.25
CA GLY A 386 13.96 -5.25 31.37
C GLY A 386 14.34 -6.27 30.31
N LEU A 387 13.42 -6.79 29.50
CA LEU A 387 13.81 -7.66 28.38
C LEU A 387 14.54 -6.86 27.29
N PRO A 388 15.67 -7.35 26.75
CA PRO A 388 16.32 -6.76 25.58
C PRO A 388 15.32 -6.66 24.43
N ARG A 389 15.37 -5.55 23.68
CA ARG A 389 14.57 -5.42 22.45
C ARG A 389 15.05 -6.45 21.44
N LEU A 390 14.13 -7.11 20.75
CA LEU A 390 14.48 -8.09 19.73
C LEU A 390 15.29 -7.43 18.60
N ALA A 391 14.98 -6.17 18.28
CA ALA A 391 15.71 -5.37 17.29
C ALA A 391 17.19 -5.10 17.66
N ASP A 392 17.59 -5.32 18.92
CA ASP A 392 18.96 -5.13 19.37
C ASP A 392 19.82 -6.40 19.24
N ASP A 393 19.23 -7.56 18.93
CA ASP A 393 19.98 -8.81 18.67
C ASP A 393 20.79 -8.68 17.36
N PRO A 394 22.13 -8.90 17.38
CA PRO A 394 22.97 -8.79 16.19
C PRO A 394 22.55 -9.72 15.04
N ARG A 395 22.00 -10.90 15.34
CA ARG A 395 21.54 -11.87 14.32
C ARG A 395 20.31 -11.33 13.59
N VAL A 396 19.38 -10.72 14.34
CA VAL A 396 18.18 -10.08 13.79
C VAL A 396 18.57 -8.91 12.90
N ARG A 397 19.52 -8.07 13.34
CA ARG A 397 20.04 -6.96 12.52
C ARG A 397 20.69 -7.47 11.23
N ALA A 398 21.53 -8.50 11.31
CA ALA A 398 22.16 -9.09 10.13
C ALA A 398 21.13 -9.67 9.13
N ALA A 399 20.06 -10.31 9.63
CA ALA A 399 18.98 -10.80 8.77
C ALA A 399 18.24 -9.66 8.05
N LEU A 400 17.94 -8.56 8.76
CA LEU A 400 17.33 -7.37 8.16
C LEU A 400 18.25 -6.68 7.15
N ASP A 401 19.54 -6.54 7.46
CA ASP A 401 20.54 -5.99 6.54
C ASP A 401 20.66 -6.84 5.26
N GLY A 402 20.62 -8.17 5.39
CA GLY A 402 20.60 -9.10 4.26
C GLY A 402 19.42 -8.86 3.30
N ARG A 403 18.22 -8.60 3.84
CA ARG A 403 17.03 -8.24 3.02
C ARG A 403 17.25 -6.94 2.25
N ARG A 404 17.88 -5.94 2.87
CA ARG A 404 18.19 -4.67 2.19
C ARG A 404 19.12 -4.87 1.00
N SER A 405 20.08 -5.79 1.09
CA SER A 405 21.03 -6.08 0.00
C SER A 405 20.38 -6.76 -1.21
N ALA A 406 19.20 -7.36 -1.06
CA ALA A 406 18.44 -7.97 -2.15
C ALA A 406 17.56 -6.96 -2.92
N LEU A 407 17.50 -5.70 -2.47
CA LEU A 407 16.71 -4.66 -3.13
C LEU A 407 17.52 -3.95 -4.24
N ALA A 408 16.79 -3.49 -5.25
CA ALA A 408 17.31 -2.68 -6.35
C ALA A 408 18.09 -1.46 -5.82
N PRO A 409 19.41 -1.35 -6.11
CA PRO A 409 20.22 -0.23 -5.65
C PRO A 409 19.70 1.14 -6.10
N PHE A 410 18.95 1.18 -7.20
CA PHE A 410 18.27 2.38 -7.69
C PHE A 410 17.40 2.99 -6.58
N TRP A 411 16.52 2.21 -5.94
CA TRP A 411 15.58 2.70 -4.94
C TRP A 411 16.18 2.89 -3.54
N LEU A 412 17.46 2.55 -3.33
CA LEU A 412 18.16 2.77 -2.05
C LEU A 412 18.78 4.17 -1.92
N ARG A 413 18.57 5.03 -2.92
CA ARG A 413 19.00 6.44 -2.94
C ARG A 413 17.91 7.33 -3.55
N MET A 414 17.94 8.61 -3.20
CA MET A 414 17.08 9.60 -3.85
C MET A 414 17.52 9.78 -5.30
N GLN A 415 16.57 9.81 -6.24
CA GLN A 415 16.92 9.97 -7.65
C GLN A 415 17.32 11.41 -7.97
N GLN A 416 18.11 11.56 -9.03
CA GLN A 416 18.43 12.85 -9.61
C GLN A 416 17.98 12.86 -11.08
N PRO A 417 17.55 14.01 -11.61
CA PRO A 417 17.16 14.10 -13.01
C PRO A 417 18.40 13.88 -13.86
N ALA A 418 18.23 13.27 -15.04
CA ALA A 418 19.30 13.24 -16.02
C ALA A 418 19.70 14.67 -16.41
N ALA A 419 21.00 14.91 -16.59
CA ALA A 419 21.52 16.24 -16.91
C ALA A 419 21.06 16.75 -18.29
N GLU A 420 20.82 15.84 -19.24
CA GLU A 420 20.33 16.16 -20.58
C GLU A 420 19.18 15.24 -20.97
N VAL A 421 18.13 15.82 -21.57
CA VAL A 421 16.97 15.09 -22.10
C VAL A 421 17.24 14.72 -23.56
N SER A 422 17.26 13.43 -23.84
CA SER A 422 17.62 12.83 -25.15
C SER A 422 16.40 12.47 -26.02
N GLY A 423 15.18 12.63 -25.51
CA GLY A 423 13.95 12.26 -26.21
C GLY A 423 12.74 12.21 -25.27
N HIS A 424 11.59 11.80 -25.80
CA HIS A 424 10.33 11.71 -25.05
C HIS A 424 9.70 10.32 -25.20
N ALA A 425 9.41 9.64 -24.09
CA ALA A 425 8.69 8.38 -24.06
C ALA A 425 7.25 8.59 -23.58
N LEU A 426 6.31 7.90 -24.21
CA LEU A 426 4.91 7.88 -23.82
C LEU A 426 4.57 6.51 -23.23
N VAL A 427 4.18 6.48 -21.97
CA VAL A 427 3.80 5.26 -21.24
C VAL A 427 2.28 5.17 -21.17
N VAL A 428 1.74 4.03 -21.59
CA VAL A 428 0.33 3.69 -21.47
C VAL A 428 0.12 2.89 -20.19
N ASP A 429 -0.68 3.43 -19.27
CA ASP A 429 -1.02 2.81 -17.99
C ASP A 429 -2.27 1.91 -18.11
N GLY A 430 -2.10 0.62 -17.79
CA GLY A 430 -3.12 -0.41 -17.86
C GLY A 430 -3.91 -0.62 -16.56
N GLU A 431 -4.04 0.41 -15.72
CA GLU A 431 -4.53 0.37 -14.33
C GLU A 431 -3.55 -0.19 -13.31
N ASP A 432 -2.24 -0.06 -13.56
CA ASP A 432 -1.21 -0.38 -12.59
C ASP A 432 -0.12 0.69 -12.54
N THR A 433 -0.10 1.41 -11.42
CA THR A 433 0.79 2.55 -11.16
C THR A 433 2.26 2.16 -11.00
N PHE A 434 2.64 0.90 -11.24
CA PHE A 434 4.02 0.56 -11.60
C PHE A 434 4.56 1.47 -12.73
N THR A 435 3.69 1.97 -13.61
CA THR A 435 4.04 3.00 -14.59
C THR A 435 4.67 4.26 -13.99
N ALA A 436 4.31 4.65 -12.77
CA ALA A 436 4.93 5.78 -12.07
C ALA A 436 6.39 5.48 -11.70
N MET A 437 6.68 4.25 -11.26
CA MET A 437 8.04 3.77 -10.98
C MET A 437 8.85 3.65 -12.28
N LEU A 438 8.26 3.05 -13.32
CA LEU A 438 8.87 2.91 -14.63
C LEU A 438 9.22 4.27 -15.26
N ALA A 439 8.40 5.29 -15.05
CA ALA A 439 8.71 6.65 -15.51
C ALA A 439 10.01 7.19 -14.88
N HIS A 440 10.32 6.88 -13.62
CA HIS A 440 11.58 7.29 -12.99
C HIS A 440 12.79 6.53 -13.55
N LEU A 441 12.64 5.23 -13.85
CA LEU A 441 13.69 4.47 -14.53
C LEU A 441 13.98 5.07 -15.92
N LEU A 442 12.93 5.32 -16.71
CA LEU A 442 13.05 5.92 -18.04
C LEU A 442 13.70 7.31 -17.97
N ARG A 443 13.31 8.15 -17.00
CA ARG A 443 13.97 9.46 -16.77
C ARG A 443 15.45 9.31 -16.43
N ALA A 444 15.83 8.30 -15.66
CA ALA A 444 17.23 8.00 -15.37
C ALA A 444 18.04 7.60 -16.62
N THR A 445 17.39 7.09 -17.66
CA THR A 445 18.02 6.85 -18.98
C THR A 445 18.12 8.10 -19.86
N GLY A 446 17.66 9.26 -19.38
CA GLY A 446 17.69 10.53 -20.11
C GLY A 446 16.45 10.80 -20.95
N LEU A 447 15.31 10.17 -20.68
CA LEU A 447 14.03 10.44 -21.35
C LEU A 447 13.18 11.45 -20.56
N ALA A 448 12.50 12.36 -21.26
CA ALA A 448 11.26 12.92 -20.75
C ALA A 448 10.17 11.84 -20.82
N VAL A 449 9.26 11.81 -19.86
CA VAL A 449 8.23 10.76 -19.78
C VAL A 449 6.87 11.36 -19.47
N THR A 450 5.90 11.03 -20.32
CA THR A 450 4.47 11.24 -20.06
C THR A 450 3.82 9.88 -19.81
N VAL A 451 3.05 9.77 -18.73
CA VAL A 451 2.22 8.59 -18.44
C VAL A 451 0.76 8.97 -18.71
N ARG A 452 0.02 8.13 -19.43
CA ARG A 452 -1.41 8.32 -19.71
C ARG A 452 -2.15 7.01 -19.50
N ARG A 453 -3.32 7.07 -18.83
CA ARG A 453 -4.16 5.87 -18.65
C ARG A 453 -4.78 5.40 -19.96
N TYR A 454 -4.99 4.09 -20.07
CA TYR A 454 -5.57 3.44 -21.25
C TYR A 454 -6.96 4.01 -21.64
N ASP A 455 -7.73 4.47 -20.66
CA ASP A 455 -9.11 4.95 -20.79
C ASP A 455 -9.21 6.48 -20.94
N GLU A 456 -8.09 7.19 -20.93
CA GLU A 456 -8.09 8.64 -21.11
C GLU A 456 -8.61 9.04 -22.51
N PRO A 457 -9.48 10.07 -22.59
CA PRO A 457 -9.92 10.61 -23.86
C PRO A 457 -8.75 10.97 -24.79
N GLY A 458 -8.84 10.53 -26.05
CA GLY A 458 -7.83 10.81 -27.07
C GLY A 458 -6.50 10.07 -26.89
N LEU A 459 -6.40 9.08 -25.98
CA LEU A 459 -5.17 8.31 -25.81
C LEU A 459 -4.68 7.70 -27.12
N ARG A 460 -5.55 6.95 -27.83
CA ARG A 460 -5.17 6.26 -29.07
C ARG A 460 -4.55 7.22 -30.09
N ALA A 461 -5.19 8.36 -30.33
CA ALA A 461 -4.68 9.38 -31.24
C ALA A 461 -3.32 9.95 -30.76
N GLY A 462 -3.18 10.17 -29.44
CA GLY A 462 -1.93 10.63 -28.85
C GLY A 462 -0.78 9.61 -28.99
N VAL A 463 -1.06 8.32 -28.81
CA VAL A 463 -0.07 7.25 -28.98
C VAL A 463 0.39 7.16 -30.44
N LEU A 464 -0.54 7.17 -31.39
CA LEU A 464 -0.20 7.07 -32.83
C LEU A 464 0.51 8.31 -33.38
N ALA A 465 0.33 9.47 -32.74
CA ALA A 465 0.98 10.72 -33.14
C ALA A 465 2.32 10.97 -32.41
N HIS A 466 2.71 10.12 -31.45
CA HIS A 466 3.88 10.35 -30.61
C HIS A 466 5.20 10.06 -31.36
N GLU A 467 6.06 11.05 -31.50
CA GLU A 467 7.36 10.93 -32.19
C GLU A 467 8.49 10.46 -31.25
N GLY A 468 8.27 9.33 -30.58
CA GLY A 468 9.23 8.72 -29.65
C GLY A 468 8.81 7.33 -29.17
N PRO A 469 9.60 6.68 -28.31
CA PRO A 469 9.28 5.34 -27.82
C PRO A 469 7.92 5.30 -27.13
N VAL A 470 7.13 4.27 -27.43
CA VAL A 470 5.87 3.97 -26.72
C VAL A 470 6.12 2.79 -25.79
N VAL A 471 5.67 2.92 -24.55
CA VAL A 471 5.74 1.85 -23.55
C VAL A 471 4.32 1.39 -23.23
N LEU A 472 4.03 0.13 -23.51
CA LEU A 472 2.81 -0.53 -23.06
C LEU A 472 3.08 -1.03 -21.64
N GLY A 473 2.49 -0.36 -20.66
CA GLY A 473 2.70 -0.63 -19.24
C GLY A 473 1.97 -1.89 -18.75
N PRO A 474 2.19 -2.23 -17.47
CA PRO A 474 1.51 -3.33 -16.80
C PRO A 474 0.03 -3.02 -16.52
N GLY A 475 -0.71 -4.04 -16.09
CA GLY A 475 -2.10 -3.92 -15.69
C GLY A 475 -2.68 -5.26 -15.22
N PRO A 476 -3.74 -5.24 -14.40
CA PRO A 476 -4.42 -6.47 -13.98
C PRO A 476 -5.35 -7.02 -15.07
N GLY A 477 -5.66 -8.31 -14.96
CA GLY A 477 -6.67 -9.04 -15.74
C GLY A 477 -6.06 -10.09 -16.68
N ASP A 478 -6.93 -10.91 -17.27
CA ASP A 478 -6.54 -11.95 -18.21
C ASP A 478 -6.34 -11.36 -19.64
N PRO A 479 -5.12 -11.37 -20.20
CA PRO A 479 -4.85 -10.87 -21.56
C PRO A 479 -5.63 -11.62 -22.65
N SER A 480 -6.16 -12.80 -22.37
CA SER A 480 -6.99 -13.60 -23.27
C SER A 480 -8.48 -13.29 -23.17
N ASN A 481 -8.93 -12.52 -22.17
CA ASN A 481 -10.34 -12.20 -21.98
C ASN A 481 -10.84 -11.11 -22.93
N LEU A 482 -11.43 -11.53 -24.05
CA LEU A 482 -12.00 -10.63 -25.06
C LEU A 482 -13.33 -9.98 -24.65
N ALA A 483 -13.94 -10.38 -23.52
CA ALA A 483 -15.14 -9.72 -23.02
C ALA A 483 -14.82 -8.43 -22.25
N ASP A 484 -13.61 -8.33 -21.69
CA ASP A 484 -13.14 -7.14 -20.98
C ASP A 484 -12.88 -5.97 -21.96
N PRO A 485 -13.55 -4.80 -21.79
CA PRO A 485 -13.30 -3.61 -22.60
C PRO A 485 -11.84 -3.12 -22.58
N LYS A 486 -11.16 -3.17 -21.42
CA LYS A 486 -9.76 -2.79 -21.27
C LYS A 486 -8.87 -3.71 -22.10
N MET A 487 -9.04 -5.02 -21.96
CA MET A 487 -8.23 -6.00 -22.69
C MET A 487 -8.43 -5.88 -24.20
N ARG A 488 -9.67 -5.68 -24.68
CA ARG A 488 -9.91 -5.40 -26.10
C ARG A 488 -9.18 -4.16 -26.60
N PHE A 489 -9.27 -3.07 -25.85
CA PHE A 489 -8.61 -1.82 -26.21
C PHE A 489 -7.07 -1.98 -26.24
N LEU A 490 -6.49 -2.56 -25.20
CA LEU A 490 -5.05 -2.73 -25.09
C LEU A 490 -4.50 -3.70 -26.14
N ARG A 491 -5.20 -4.80 -26.46
CA ARG A 491 -4.82 -5.70 -27.57
C ARG A 491 -4.85 -4.99 -28.92
N GLU A 492 -5.90 -4.22 -29.21
CA GLU A 492 -6.00 -3.45 -30.45
C GLU A 492 -4.87 -2.43 -30.55
N LEU A 493 -4.56 -1.74 -29.45
CA LEU A 493 -3.46 -0.79 -29.39
C LEU A 493 -2.11 -1.49 -29.61
N ALA A 494 -1.85 -2.58 -28.89
CA ALA A 494 -0.62 -3.37 -29.00
C ALA A 494 -0.37 -3.84 -30.43
N ARG A 495 -1.39 -4.40 -31.09
CA ARG A 495 -1.34 -4.78 -32.51
C ARG A 495 -0.98 -3.61 -33.41
N THR A 496 -1.62 -2.46 -33.19
CA THR A 496 -1.43 -1.27 -34.03
C THR A 496 -0.02 -0.74 -33.87
N VAL A 497 0.45 -0.53 -32.64
CA VAL A 497 1.79 0.02 -32.40
C VAL A 497 2.90 -0.93 -32.82
N LEU A 498 2.72 -2.25 -32.64
CA LEU A 498 3.71 -3.25 -33.08
C LEU A 498 3.90 -3.23 -34.60
N ARG A 499 2.85 -2.91 -35.37
CA ARG A 499 2.89 -2.88 -36.85
C ARG A 499 3.29 -1.53 -37.42
N GLU A 500 2.83 -0.44 -36.80
CA GLU A 500 2.84 0.89 -37.42
C GLU A 500 3.78 1.88 -36.73
N HIS A 501 4.15 1.65 -35.46
CA HIS A 501 4.93 2.63 -34.69
C HIS A 501 6.41 2.59 -35.03
N ARG A 502 6.93 3.69 -35.57
CA ARG A 502 8.30 3.75 -36.11
C ARG A 502 9.38 4.04 -35.09
N HIS A 503 9.01 4.52 -33.90
CA HIS A 503 9.96 4.99 -32.89
C HIS A 503 10.23 3.97 -31.77
N GLY A 504 9.76 2.74 -31.97
CA GLY A 504 9.99 1.62 -31.07
C GLY A 504 8.94 1.44 -29.99
N VAL A 505 8.64 0.17 -29.67
CA VAL A 505 7.67 -0.21 -28.63
C VAL A 505 8.33 -1.07 -27.56
N LEU A 506 8.08 -0.77 -26.28
CA LEU A 506 8.44 -1.62 -25.15
C LEU A 506 7.18 -2.12 -24.46
N GLY A 507 7.02 -3.43 -24.28
CA GLY A 507 5.98 -4.03 -23.43
C GLY A 507 6.52 -4.45 -22.07
N VAL A 508 5.79 -4.16 -20.99
CA VAL A 508 6.14 -4.60 -19.62
C VAL A 508 4.96 -5.38 -19.02
N CYS A 509 5.22 -6.59 -18.50
CA CYS A 509 4.23 -7.50 -17.91
C CYS A 509 3.01 -7.70 -18.85
N LEU A 510 1.82 -7.18 -18.53
CA LEU A 510 0.66 -7.22 -19.43
C LEU A 510 1.01 -6.67 -20.82
N GLY A 511 1.73 -5.56 -20.92
CA GLY A 511 2.19 -5.03 -22.21
C GLY A 511 3.07 -6.02 -22.98
N HIS A 512 3.91 -6.79 -22.29
CA HIS A 512 4.70 -7.87 -22.90
C HIS A 512 3.82 -9.04 -23.35
N GLU A 513 2.88 -9.48 -22.53
CA GLU A 513 1.94 -10.58 -22.85
C GLU A 513 1.13 -10.24 -24.11
N LEU A 514 0.68 -8.99 -24.24
CA LEU A 514 -0.05 -8.51 -25.41
C LEU A 514 0.82 -8.52 -26.68
N LEU A 515 2.08 -8.10 -26.58
CA LEU A 515 3.03 -8.18 -27.70
C LEU A 515 3.32 -9.65 -28.07
N ALA A 516 3.57 -10.51 -27.08
CA ALA A 516 3.83 -11.93 -27.30
C ALA A 516 2.65 -12.62 -28.00
N ALA A 517 1.41 -12.31 -27.60
CA ALA A 517 0.21 -12.83 -28.25
C ALA A 517 0.11 -12.39 -29.73
N GLU A 518 0.50 -11.15 -30.06
CA GLU A 518 0.50 -10.66 -31.44
C GLU A 518 1.67 -11.25 -32.27
N LEU A 519 2.70 -11.77 -31.63
CA LEU A 519 3.76 -12.58 -32.24
C LEU A 519 3.37 -14.05 -32.43
N GLY A 520 2.14 -14.43 -32.06
CA GLY A 520 1.63 -15.80 -32.21
C GLY A 520 1.98 -16.74 -31.06
N LEU A 521 2.55 -16.23 -29.97
CA LEU A 521 2.82 -17.03 -28.77
C LEU A 521 1.54 -17.26 -27.98
N GLU A 522 1.38 -18.48 -27.46
CA GLU A 522 0.25 -18.83 -26.59
C GLU A 522 0.43 -18.15 -25.22
N ILE A 523 -0.63 -17.51 -24.72
CA ILE A 523 -0.67 -17.03 -23.34
C ILE A 523 -1.37 -18.06 -22.47
N VAL A 524 -0.66 -18.54 -21.44
CA VAL A 524 -1.18 -19.56 -20.53
C VAL A 524 -1.30 -19.01 -19.12
N ARG A 525 -2.29 -19.52 -18.38
CA ARG A 525 -2.37 -19.32 -16.93
C ARG A 525 -1.31 -20.17 -16.25
N LYS A 526 -0.53 -19.58 -15.35
CA LYS A 526 0.46 -20.31 -14.55
C LYS A 526 -0.27 -21.18 -13.53
N GLU A 527 0.20 -22.42 -13.35
CA GLU A 527 -0.19 -23.23 -12.18
C GLU A 527 0.23 -22.54 -10.88
N VAL A 528 1.36 -21.83 -10.95
CA VAL A 528 2.03 -21.17 -9.83
C VAL A 528 2.28 -19.71 -10.20
N PRO A 529 1.33 -18.78 -9.94
CA PRO A 529 1.51 -17.34 -10.18
C PRO A 529 2.72 -16.74 -9.46
N TYR A 530 3.51 -15.92 -10.14
CA TYR A 530 4.65 -15.26 -9.51
C TYR A 530 4.22 -13.84 -9.11
N GLN A 531 3.75 -13.67 -7.88
CA GLN A 531 3.32 -12.38 -7.33
C GLN A 531 4.29 -11.97 -6.23
N GLY A 532 5.12 -10.94 -6.49
CA GLY A 532 6.17 -10.51 -5.56
C GLY A 532 7.40 -11.42 -5.52
N ALA A 533 7.62 -12.21 -6.57
CA ALA A 533 8.71 -13.18 -6.60
C ALA A 533 9.97 -12.58 -7.22
N GLN A 534 11.12 -12.75 -6.55
CA GLN A 534 12.44 -12.41 -7.09
C GLN A 534 13.10 -13.68 -7.65
N THR A 535 13.59 -13.64 -8.89
CA THR A 535 14.13 -14.81 -9.57
C THR A 535 15.34 -14.44 -10.42
N GLU A 536 16.36 -15.32 -10.43
CA GLU A 536 17.47 -15.23 -11.37
C GLU A 536 17.06 -15.88 -12.70
N ILE A 537 17.21 -15.14 -13.80
CA ILE A 537 16.87 -15.57 -15.15
C ILE A 537 18.05 -15.39 -16.10
N GLU A 538 18.01 -16.12 -17.21
CA GLU A 538 18.93 -15.92 -18.33
C GLU A 538 18.29 -14.98 -19.36
N LEU A 539 18.74 -13.73 -19.39
CA LEU A 539 18.23 -12.67 -20.27
C LEU A 539 19.20 -12.43 -21.44
N PHE A 540 18.94 -13.09 -22.56
CA PHE A 540 19.70 -12.92 -23.83
C PHE A 540 21.23 -13.08 -23.70
N GLY A 541 21.65 -14.12 -22.99
CA GLY A 541 23.03 -14.53 -22.74
C GLY A 541 23.56 -14.15 -21.36
N ARG A 542 22.79 -13.42 -20.54
CA ARG A 542 23.27 -12.84 -19.27
C ARG A 542 22.37 -13.21 -18.10
N PRO A 543 22.93 -13.60 -16.94
CA PRO A 543 22.15 -13.78 -15.73
C PRO A 543 21.66 -12.42 -15.21
N GLU A 544 20.39 -12.33 -14.86
CA GLU A 544 19.75 -11.14 -14.30
C GLU A 544 18.85 -11.54 -13.13
N THR A 545 18.82 -10.75 -12.05
CA THR A 545 17.87 -10.93 -10.94
C THR A 545 16.71 -9.96 -11.08
N VAL A 546 15.50 -10.49 -11.27
CA VAL A 546 14.31 -9.72 -11.65
C VAL A 546 13.09 -10.04 -10.78
N GLY A 547 12.17 -9.08 -10.67
CA GLY A 547 10.90 -9.20 -9.94
C GLY A 547 9.70 -9.51 -10.83
N PHE A 548 8.90 -10.51 -10.46
CA PHE A 548 7.70 -10.95 -11.18
C PHE A 548 6.41 -10.64 -10.41
N TYR A 549 5.39 -10.20 -11.15
CA TYR A 549 4.02 -9.91 -10.68
C TYR A 549 2.99 -10.37 -11.73
N ASN A 550 2.99 -11.66 -12.06
CA ASN A 550 2.18 -12.21 -13.15
C ASN A 550 1.52 -13.55 -12.81
N SER A 551 0.27 -13.69 -13.26
CA SER A 551 -0.51 -14.94 -13.20
C SER A 551 -0.61 -15.64 -14.55
N PHE A 552 -0.31 -14.92 -15.63
CA PHE A 552 -0.24 -15.42 -16.99
C PHE A 552 1.18 -15.26 -17.51
N ALA A 553 1.55 -16.06 -18.51
CA ALA A 553 2.81 -15.89 -19.21
C ALA A 553 2.69 -16.42 -20.64
N ALA A 554 3.51 -15.87 -21.53
CA ALA A 554 3.65 -16.44 -22.86
C ALA A 554 4.46 -17.75 -22.82
N ARG A 555 4.10 -18.72 -23.67
CA ARG A 555 4.87 -19.94 -23.89
C ARG A 555 5.47 -19.99 -25.28
N CYS A 556 6.73 -20.45 -25.32
CA CYS A 556 7.49 -20.63 -26.55
C CYS A 556 8.20 -21.98 -26.52
N ASP A 557 7.77 -22.88 -27.41
CA ASP A 557 8.44 -24.15 -27.66
C ASP A 557 9.58 -23.99 -28.68
N GLU A 558 10.27 -25.09 -29.00
CA GLU A 558 11.39 -25.10 -29.95
C GLU A 558 10.97 -24.77 -31.40
N GLU A 559 9.72 -25.02 -31.78
CA GLU A 559 9.23 -24.72 -33.12
C GLU A 559 8.94 -23.23 -33.26
N ALA A 560 8.17 -22.66 -32.33
CA ALA A 560 7.89 -21.24 -32.25
C ALA A 560 9.18 -20.42 -32.13
N ALA A 561 10.15 -20.86 -31.32
CA ALA A 561 11.43 -20.18 -31.18
C ALA A 561 12.22 -20.13 -32.51
N ARG A 562 12.21 -21.22 -33.29
CA ARG A 562 12.87 -21.26 -34.61
C ARG A 562 12.15 -20.39 -35.63
N GLU A 563 10.83 -20.37 -35.62
CA GLU A 563 10.04 -19.50 -36.50
C GLU A 563 10.27 -18.02 -36.20
N LEU A 564 10.24 -17.63 -34.92
CA LEU A 564 10.53 -16.26 -34.49
C LEU A 564 11.97 -15.84 -34.84
N ALA A 565 12.94 -16.72 -34.63
CA ALA A 565 14.34 -16.46 -35.00
C ALA A 565 14.52 -16.23 -36.50
N ALA A 566 13.76 -16.95 -37.36
CA ALA A 566 13.77 -16.73 -38.81
C ALA A 566 13.26 -15.33 -39.22
N HIS A 567 12.45 -14.69 -38.36
CA HIS A 567 11.97 -13.32 -38.51
C HIS A 567 12.85 -12.29 -37.78
N GLY A 568 14.01 -12.70 -37.26
CA GLY A 568 14.93 -11.81 -36.53
C GLY A 568 14.44 -11.45 -35.12
N ILE A 569 13.57 -12.29 -34.54
CA ILE A 569 13.03 -12.10 -33.19
C ILE A 569 13.77 -13.05 -32.23
N GLU A 570 14.38 -12.48 -31.21
CA GLU A 570 15.03 -13.23 -30.13
C GLU A 570 14.05 -13.40 -28.95
N VAL A 571 14.05 -14.60 -28.36
CA VAL A 571 13.21 -14.95 -27.20
C VAL A 571 14.10 -15.45 -26.07
N SER A 572 14.00 -14.83 -24.89
CA SER A 572 14.55 -15.34 -23.63
C SER A 572 13.44 -16.09 -22.89
N ARG A 573 13.70 -17.34 -22.51
CA ARG A 573 12.71 -18.24 -21.91
C ARG A 573 13.34 -19.20 -20.91
N ALA A 574 12.56 -19.64 -19.94
CA ALA A 574 12.93 -20.73 -19.03
C ALA A 574 12.87 -22.10 -19.72
N ALA A 575 13.45 -23.11 -19.06
CA ALA A 575 13.47 -24.50 -19.54
C ALA A 575 12.07 -25.11 -19.73
N ASN A 576 11.07 -24.62 -18.99
CA ASN A 576 9.66 -25.04 -19.12
C ASN A 576 8.91 -24.32 -20.27
N GLY A 577 9.62 -23.52 -21.08
CA GLY A 577 9.07 -22.75 -22.20
C GLY A 577 8.43 -21.42 -21.83
N GLU A 578 8.41 -21.02 -20.56
CA GLU A 578 7.90 -19.71 -20.13
C GLU A 578 8.79 -18.59 -20.65
N VAL A 579 8.20 -17.62 -21.34
CA VAL A 579 8.92 -16.49 -21.95
C VAL A 579 9.14 -15.41 -20.90
N HIS A 580 10.39 -15.00 -20.72
CA HIS A 580 10.76 -13.89 -19.85
C HIS A 580 10.91 -12.58 -20.63
N ALA A 581 11.37 -12.64 -21.87
CA ALA A 581 11.52 -11.46 -22.72
C ALA A 581 11.51 -11.81 -24.21
N VAL A 582 11.12 -10.83 -25.03
CA VAL A 582 11.22 -10.88 -26.50
C VAL A 582 11.88 -9.59 -27.00
N ARG A 583 12.64 -9.66 -28.09
CA ARG A 583 13.13 -8.46 -28.79
C ARG A 583 13.25 -8.71 -30.28
N GLY A 584 12.97 -7.68 -31.08
CA GLY A 584 13.06 -7.72 -32.53
C GLY A 584 13.17 -6.32 -33.14
N PRO A 585 13.09 -6.19 -34.47
CA PRO A 585 13.14 -4.88 -35.13
C PRO A 585 11.99 -3.98 -34.66
N GLY A 586 12.34 -2.87 -33.99
CA GLY A 586 11.35 -1.88 -33.53
C GLY A 586 10.54 -2.27 -32.30
N PHE A 587 10.81 -3.39 -31.63
CA PHE A 587 10.12 -3.72 -30.38
C PHE A 587 10.97 -4.53 -29.39
N ALA A 588 10.62 -4.43 -28.11
CA ALA A 588 11.08 -5.29 -27.04
C ALA A 588 9.93 -5.54 -26.05
N GLY A 589 10.01 -6.60 -25.25
CA GLY A 589 9.09 -6.81 -24.14
C GLY A 589 9.70 -7.67 -23.05
N VAL A 590 9.32 -7.41 -21.81
CA VAL A 590 9.76 -8.15 -20.61
C VAL A 590 8.55 -8.54 -19.76
N GLN A 591 8.50 -9.79 -19.31
CA GLN A 591 7.42 -10.31 -18.46
C GLN A 591 7.54 -9.81 -17.01
N PHE A 592 8.77 -9.61 -16.54
CA PHE A 592 9.09 -9.09 -15.22
C PHE A 592 8.96 -7.56 -15.18
N HIS A 593 9.01 -6.99 -13.97
CA HIS A 593 8.95 -5.55 -13.73
C HIS A 593 10.35 -4.98 -13.52
N PRO A 594 10.99 -4.38 -14.53
CA PRO A 594 12.31 -3.76 -14.35
C PRO A 594 12.31 -2.65 -13.30
N GLU A 595 11.17 -2.00 -13.08
CA GLU A 595 10.98 -0.92 -12.12
C GLU A 595 10.84 -1.38 -10.67
N SER A 596 10.53 -2.65 -10.41
CA SER A 596 10.31 -3.18 -9.06
C SER A 596 11.59 -3.09 -8.19
N VAL A 597 11.41 -2.95 -6.88
CA VAL A 597 12.50 -3.10 -5.90
C VAL A 597 13.15 -4.47 -5.92
N LEU A 598 12.53 -5.46 -6.55
CA LEU A 598 13.05 -6.82 -6.70
C LEU A 598 13.95 -6.99 -7.94
N THR A 599 13.98 -6.02 -8.87
CA THR A 599 14.87 -6.08 -10.04
C THR A 599 16.14 -5.28 -9.81
N LEU A 600 17.30 -5.96 -9.72
CA LEU A 600 18.55 -5.32 -9.31
C LEU A 600 19.06 -4.28 -10.33
N ASP A 601 19.06 -4.65 -11.62
CA ASP A 601 19.67 -3.86 -12.70
C ASP A 601 18.63 -3.21 -13.63
N GLY A 602 17.45 -2.87 -13.10
CA GLY A 602 16.30 -2.36 -13.86
C GLY A 602 16.60 -1.20 -14.80
N VAL A 603 17.38 -0.21 -14.35
CA VAL A 603 17.79 0.94 -15.17
C VAL A 603 18.63 0.51 -16.37
N ALA A 604 19.55 -0.45 -16.19
CA ALA A 604 20.40 -0.93 -17.27
C ALA A 604 19.59 -1.75 -18.28
N ILE A 605 18.68 -2.60 -17.81
CA ILE A 605 17.78 -3.41 -18.65
C ILE A 605 16.89 -2.51 -19.52
N VAL A 606 16.27 -1.49 -18.92
CA VAL A 606 15.44 -0.51 -19.66
C VAL A 606 16.29 0.33 -20.59
N GLY A 607 17.47 0.78 -20.15
CA GLY A 607 18.41 1.57 -20.95
C GLY A 607 18.89 0.84 -22.21
N GLU A 608 19.24 -0.45 -22.10
CA GLU A 608 19.62 -1.25 -23.27
C GLU A 608 18.44 -1.42 -24.23
N SER A 609 17.26 -1.72 -23.69
CA SER A 609 16.03 -1.87 -24.49
C SER A 609 15.74 -0.59 -25.28
N MET A 610 15.77 0.56 -24.61
CA MET A 610 15.55 1.87 -25.25
C MET A 610 16.65 2.24 -26.25
N GLY A 611 17.91 1.93 -25.95
CA GLY A 611 19.03 2.16 -26.86
C GLY A 611 18.87 1.39 -28.18
N ARG A 612 18.45 0.12 -28.11
CA ARG A 612 18.16 -0.71 -29.28
C ARG A 612 17.00 -0.17 -30.11
N LEU A 613 15.90 0.21 -29.46
CA LEU A 613 14.71 0.76 -30.14
C LEU A 613 15.03 2.02 -30.95
N ARG A 614 15.86 2.92 -30.39
CA ARG A 614 16.31 4.13 -31.08
C ARG A 614 17.30 3.83 -32.22
N GLY A 615 18.21 2.88 -32.02
CA GLY A 615 19.16 2.45 -33.05
C GLY A 615 18.48 1.86 -34.29
N ALA A 616 17.35 1.17 -34.10
CA ALA A 616 16.54 0.62 -35.20
C ALA A 616 15.74 1.70 -35.96
N SER A 617 15.47 2.86 -35.35
CA SER A 617 14.74 3.98 -35.98
C SER A 617 15.60 4.85 -36.89
N ALA A 618 16.94 4.69 -36.85
CA ALA A 618 17.90 5.50 -37.59
C ALA A 618 18.37 4.87 -38.91
N VAL A 619 17.78 3.75 -39.32
CA VAL A 619 18.13 2.96 -40.53
C VAL A 619 17.01 3.01 -41.56
#